data_AF-A0A5N6WQM7-F1
#
_entry.id   AF-A0A5N6WQM7-F1
#
_cell.length_a   1.000
_cell.length_b   1.000
_cell.length_c   1.000
_cell.angle_alpha   90.00
_cell.angle_beta   90.00
_cell.angle_gamma   90.00
#
_symmetry.space_group_name_H-M   'P 1'
#
loop_
_entity.id
_entity.type
_entity.pdbx_description
1 polymer ?
#
loop_
_entity_poly.entity_id
_entity_poly.type
_entity_poly.pdbx_seq_one_letter_code
_entity_poly.pdbx_strand_id
1 'polypeptide(L)'
;MVAYDPPFGYSLRVNGSCPERTKECRVTWDGFVACCPLDSTCKVSDNNKNPICCPNEADCREPLFRIAHCANASWAMYERYGLFCCKEEDQGFWTSEKKYSDSVGCAEQPEGISRTILNPIAQSTPLGISCLG
;
A
#
# COMPACT_ATOMS: atom_id res chain seq x y z
N MET A 1 -17.85 15.89 -7.29
CA MET A 1 -17.56 14.46 -7.04
C MET A 1 -16.18 14.40 -6.44
N VAL A 2 -15.97 13.70 -5.34
CA VAL A 2 -14.62 13.54 -4.78
C VAL A 2 -13.88 12.56 -5.69
N ALA A 3 -12.75 12.98 -6.26
CA ALA A 3 -11.87 12.08 -7.00
C ALA A 3 -11.06 11.25 -5.99
N TYR A 4 -10.99 9.94 -6.23
CA TYR A 4 -10.22 9.01 -5.40
C TYR A 4 -8.99 8.49 -6.12
N ASP A 5 -8.68 9.05 -7.29
CA ASP A 5 -7.50 8.75 -8.08
C ASP A 5 -6.21 9.16 -7.35
N PRO A 6 -5.01 8.73 -7.81
CA PRO A 6 -3.76 9.23 -7.27
C PRO A 6 -3.78 10.76 -7.16
N PRO A 7 -3.40 11.34 -6.00
CA PRO A 7 -2.53 10.79 -4.96
C PRO A 7 -3.25 10.06 -3.79
N PHE A 8 -4.46 9.57 -4.02
CA PHE A 8 -5.25 8.80 -3.04
C PHE A 8 -5.25 7.32 -3.40
N GLY A 9 -5.40 6.43 -2.42
CA GLY A 9 -5.28 4.99 -2.64
C GLY A 9 -4.69 4.22 -1.46
N TYR A 10 -4.23 3.00 -1.72
CA TYR A 10 -3.52 2.19 -0.73
C TYR A 10 -2.13 2.75 -0.42
N SER A 11 -1.74 2.70 0.85
CA SER A 11 -0.45 3.24 1.32
C SER A 11 0.74 2.40 0.84
N LEU A 12 1.87 3.07 0.64
CA LEU A 12 3.15 2.42 0.45
C LEU A 12 3.62 1.76 1.74
N ARG A 13 4.15 0.56 1.65
CA ARG A 13 4.80 -0.17 2.73
C ARG A 13 6.31 -0.08 2.51
N VAL A 14 7.05 0.41 3.51
CA VAL A 14 8.51 0.60 3.43
C VAL A 14 9.16 0.12 4.70
N ASN A 15 10.37 -0.42 4.59
CA ASN A 15 11.21 -0.69 5.76
C ASN A 15 12.00 0.58 6.15
N GLY A 16 11.81 1.07 7.38
CA GLY A 16 12.48 2.27 7.87
C GLY A 16 11.63 3.53 7.72
N SER A 17 12.10 4.51 6.96
CA SER A 17 11.44 5.83 6.85
C SER A 17 10.74 6.03 5.51
N CYS A 18 9.68 6.82 5.53
CA CYS A 18 8.94 7.17 4.33
C CYS A 18 9.81 7.95 3.33
N PRO A 19 9.72 7.64 2.02
CA PRO A 19 10.48 8.33 0.98
C PRO A 19 10.04 9.79 0.84
N GLU A 20 10.83 10.59 0.12
CA GLU A 20 10.50 12.00 -0.13
C GLU A 20 9.09 12.18 -0.68
N ARG A 21 8.44 13.30 -0.30
CA ARG A 21 7.07 13.66 -0.67
C ARG A 21 5.98 12.69 -0.16
N THR A 22 6.34 11.79 0.76
CA THR A 22 5.39 11.00 1.53
C THR A 22 5.55 11.29 3.03
N LYS A 23 4.54 10.93 3.81
CA LYS A 23 4.53 11.03 5.27
C LYS A 23 4.19 9.69 5.88
N GLU A 24 4.75 9.46 7.07
CA GLU A 24 4.42 8.30 7.88
C GLU A 24 3.01 8.43 8.44
N CYS A 25 2.19 7.41 8.15
CA CYS A 25 0.86 7.28 8.73
C CYS A 25 0.85 6.33 9.92
N ARG A 26 1.67 5.27 9.89
CA ARG A 26 1.68 4.24 10.94
C ARG A 26 2.91 3.35 10.87
N VAL A 27 3.53 3.12 12.03
CA VAL A 27 4.46 1.99 12.24
C VAL A 27 3.68 0.68 12.37
N THR A 28 4.12 -0.37 11.68
CA THR A 28 3.38 -1.65 11.61
C THR A 28 4.07 -2.79 12.33
N TRP A 29 5.21 -3.28 11.82
CA TRP A 29 5.96 -4.37 12.45
C TRP A 29 7.43 -4.22 12.10
N ASP A 30 8.34 -4.57 13.02
CA ASP A 30 9.79 -4.65 12.77
C ASP A 30 10.42 -3.46 12.01
N GLY A 31 9.96 -2.24 12.29
CA GLY A 31 10.44 -1.02 11.61
C GLY A 31 9.78 -0.73 10.26
N PHE A 32 8.85 -1.58 9.79
CA PHE A 32 8.02 -1.29 8.64
C PHE A 32 7.00 -0.20 8.94
N VAL A 33 6.92 0.77 8.04
CA VAL A 33 6.00 1.89 8.10
C VAL A 33 5.05 1.87 6.91
N ALA A 34 3.89 2.50 7.11
CA ALA A 34 2.94 2.81 6.04
C ALA A 34 3.04 4.30 5.71
N CYS A 35 3.21 4.60 4.43
CA CYS A 35 3.45 5.94 3.93
C CYS A 35 2.36 6.36 2.95
N CYS A 36 1.91 7.60 3.10
CA CYS A 36 0.98 8.22 2.18
C CYS A 36 1.56 9.51 1.58
N PRO A 37 1.15 9.93 0.38
CA PRO A 37 1.51 11.24 -0.17
C PRO A 37 1.18 12.39 0.80
N LEU A 38 2.00 13.45 0.79
CA LEU A 38 1.89 14.57 1.75
C LEU A 38 0.51 15.27 1.73
N ASP A 39 -0.11 15.34 0.56
CA ASP A 39 -1.40 15.97 0.26
C ASP A 39 -2.62 15.10 0.57
N SER A 40 -2.42 13.86 0.99
CA SER A 40 -3.50 12.96 1.42
C SER A 40 -3.68 12.93 2.93
N THR A 41 -4.83 12.52 3.41
CA THR A 41 -5.10 12.24 4.83
C THR A 41 -4.93 10.75 5.11
N CYS A 42 -4.13 10.42 6.13
CA CYS A 42 -3.96 9.05 6.61
C CYS A 42 -5.24 8.54 7.28
N LYS A 43 -5.86 7.49 6.72
CA LYS A 43 -6.96 6.78 7.38
C LYS A 43 -6.54 5.39 7.80
N VAL A 44 -6.46 5.24 9.12
CA VAL A 44 -6.22 3.97 9.81
C VAL A 44 -7.56 3.44 10.32
N SER A 45 -7.76 2.12 10.32
CA SER A 45 -8.91 1.49 10.97
C SER A 45 -8.41 0.33 11.78
N ASP A 46 -9.03 0.10 12.93
CA ASP A 46 -8.70 -1.04 13.78
C ASP A 46 -8.89 -2.39 13.07
N ASN A 47 -9.76 -2.43 12.04
CA ASN A 47 -10.03 -3.61 11.23
C ASN A 47 -9.08 -3.79 10.04
N ASN A 48 -8.23 -2.80 9.73
CA ASN A 48 -7.30 -2.87 8.61
C ASN A 48 -5.90 -2.46 9.05
N LYS A 49 -4.98 -3.43 9.08
CA LYS A 49 -3.57 -3.19 9.45
C LYS A 49 -2.86 -2.26 8.46
N ASN A 50 -3.41 -2.05 7.26
CA ASN A 50 -2.87 -1.18 6.23
C ASN A 50 -3.65 0.15 6.19
N PRO A 51 -3.00 1.29 6.48
CA PRO A 51 -3.56 2.61 6.25
C PRO A 51 -3.93 2.83 4.77
N ILE A 52 -4.90 3.70 4.55
CA ILE A 52 -5.22 4.21 3.21
C ILE A 52 -5.03 5.73 3.18
N CYS A 53 -4.77 6.24 2.00
CA CYS A 53 -4.50 7.65 1.74
C CYS A 53 -5.77 8.26 1.12
N CYS A 54 -6.47 9.12 1.87
CA CYS A 54 -7.75 9.69 1.45
C CYS A 54 -7.63 11.17 1.08
N PRO A 55 -8.53 11.72 0.25
CA PRO A 55 -8.54 13.14 -0.11
C PRO A 55 -8.90 14.07 1.04
N ASN A 56 -9.56 13.58 2.08
CA ASN A 56 -10.00 14.37 3.22
C ASN A 56 -10.21 13.48 4.45
N GLU A 57 -10.81 14.06 5.49
CA GLU A 57 -11.07 13.35 6.76
C GLU A 57 -12.18 12.28 6.68
N ALA A 58 -12.87 12.11 5.55
CA ALA A 58 -13.80 11.01 5.36
C ALA A 58 -13.06 9.69 5.04
N ASP A 59 -13.62 8.58 5.50
CA ASP A 59 -13.12 7.25 5.14
C ASP A 59 -13.42 6.94 3.67
N CYS A 60 -12.37 6.69 2.88
CA CYS A 60 -12.45 6.41 1.46
C CYS A 60 -12.24 4.92 1.11
N ARG A 61 -12.35 4.00 2.10
CA ARG A 61 -12.20 2.55 1.86
C ARG A 61 -13.19 1.98 0.85
N GLU A 62 -14.47 2.29 0.99
CA GLU A 62 -15.50 1.75 0.09
C GLU A 62 -15.25 2.09 -1.39
N PRO A 63 -15.00 3.36 -1.77
CA PRO A 63 -14.69 3.67 -3.16
C PRO A 63 -13.37 3.02 -3.60
N LEU A 64 -12.33 3.02 -2.77
CA LEU A 64 -11.05 2.37 -3.11
C LEU A 64 -11.16 0.85 -3.25
N PHE A 65 -12.09 0.20 -2.57
CA PHE A 65 -12.33 -1.23 -2.78
C PHE A 65 -12.90 -1.53 -4.17
N ARG A 66 -13.67 -0.60 -4.75
CA ARG A 66 -14.24 -0.74 -6.11
C ARG A 66 -13.23 -0.40 -7.20
N ILE A 67 -12.33 0.53 -6.93
CA ILE A 67 -11.26 0.96 -7.81
C ILE A 67 -9.94 0.78 -7.08
N ALA A 68 -9.52 -0.46 -6.86
CA ALA A 68 -8.32 -0.74 -6.07
C ALA A 68 -7.05 -0.25 -6.78
N HIS A 69 -6.39 0.76 -6.21
CA HIS A 69 -5.12 1.28 -6.73
C HIS A 69 -4.26 1.88 -5.61
N CYS A 70 -2.96 1.99 -5.88
CA CYS A 70 -1.99 2.62 -5.00
C CYS A 70 -2.13 4.12 -5.02
N ALA A 71 -1.78 4.77 -3.91
CA ALA A 71 -1.76 6.23 -3.84
C ALA A 71 -0.73 6.87 -4.80
N ASN A 72 0.18 6.08 -5.35
CA ASN A 72 1.05 6.49 -6.46
C ASN A 72 0.99 5.41 -7.55
N ALA A 73 0.75 5.83 -8.79
CA ALA A 73 0.63 4.93 -9.93
C ALA A 73 1.91 4.16 -10.25
N SER A 74 3.09 4.67 -9.88
CA SER A 74 4.37 3.98 -10.05
C SER A 74 4.61 2.85 -9.04
N TRP A 75 3.75 2.68 -8.03
CA TRP A 75 3.90 1.61 -7.05
C TRP A 75 3.23 0.32 -7.53
N ALA A 76 3.79 -0.82 -7.14
CA ALA A 76 3.20 -2.13 -7.40
C ALA A 76 2.23 -2.51 -6.26
N MET A 77 1.04 -2.97 -6.60
CA MET A 77 0.02 -3.38 -5.63
C MET A 77 0.11 -4.87 -5.33
N TYR A 78 -0.12 -5.25 -4.08
CA TYR A 78 -0.08 -6.62 -3.60
C TYR A 78 -1.25 -6.90 -2.65
N GLU A 79 -1.66 -8.16 -2.56
CA GLU A 79 -2.74 -8.60 -1.67
C GLU A 79 -2.28 -9.69 -0.72
N ARG A 80 -2.48 -9.46 0.59
CA ARG A 80 -2.44 -10.50 1.63
C ARG A 80 -3.21 -10.04 2.85
N TYR A 81 -4.40 -10.62 3.08
CA TYR A 81 -5.36 -10.20 4.13
C TYR A 81 -5.75 -8.71 4.06
N GLY A 82 -5.48 -8.06 2.93
CA GLY A 82 -5.57 -6.63 2.72
C GLY A 82 -4.65 -6.20 1.58
N LEU A 83 -4.95 -5.04 1.01
CA LEU A 83 -4.18 -4.45 -0.08
C LEU A 83 -3.10 -3.52 0.46
N PHE A 84 -1.93 -3.53 -0.19
CA PHE A 84 -0.82 -2.65 0.11
C PHE A 84 0.02 -2.43 -1.15
N CYS A 85 0.89 -1.43 -1.10
CA CYS A 85 1.74 -1.06 -2.22
C CYS A 85 3.21 -1.14 -1.85
N CYS A 86 4.06 -1.55 -2.78
CA CYS A 86 5.51 -1.46 -2.70
C CYS A 86 6.03 -0.53 -3.80
N LYS A 87 7.26 -0.05 -3.66
CA LYS A 87 7.91 0.63 -4.78
C LYS A 87 8.11 -0.35 -5.94
N GLU A 88 8.33 0.19 -7.14
CA GLU A 88 8.49 -0.62 -8.35
C GLU A 88 9.70 -1.57 -8.23
N GLU A 89 10.78 -1.09 -7.61
CA GLU A 89 12.00 -1.86 -7.34
C GLU A 89 11.86 -2.87 -6.19
N ASP A 90 10.82 -2.75 -5.37
CA ASP A 90 10.63 -3.57 -4.18
C ASP A 90 9.67 -4.74 -4.45
N GLN A 91 10.04 -5.91 -3.91
CA GLN A 91 9.20 -7.08 -3.94
C GLN A 91 8.31 -7.15 -2.69
N GLY A 92 6.99 -7.27 -2.91
CA GLY A 92 6.03 -7.52 -1.85
C GLY A 92 6.17 -8.94 -1.28
N PHE A 93 6.13 -9.06 0.04
CA PHE A 93 6.21 -10.35 0.73
C PHE A 93 5.35 -10.36 2.00
N TRP A 94 5.12 -11.55 2.54
CA TRP A 94 4.57 -11.72 3.89
C TRP A 94 5.47 -12.65 4.72
N THR A 95 5.41 -12.52 6.04
CA THR A 95 6.21 -13.32 6.96
C THR A 95 5.37 -14.29 7.80
N SER A 96 5.84 -15.53 7.91
CA SER A 96 5.31 -16.56 8.82
C SER A 96 6.06 -16.61 10.15
N GLU A 97 6.88 -15.60 10.47
CA GLU A 97 7.55 -15.50 11.76
C GLU A 97 6.55 -15.41 12.90
N LYS A 98 6.70 -16.24 13.94
CA LYS A 98 5.77 -16.28 15.08
C LYS A 98 5.52 -14.92 15.73
N LYS A 99 6.53 -14.03 15.75
CA LYS A 99 6.42 -12.70 16.36
C LYS A 99 5.59 -11.73 15.51
N TYR A 100 5.59 -11.91 14.18
CA TYR A 100 5.00 -10.99 13.21
C TYR A 100 4.07 -11.70 12.22
N SER A 101 3.46 -12.82 12.63
CA SER A 101 2.72 -13.72 11.74
C SER A 101 1.75 -12.96 10.84
N ASP A 102 1.81 -13.29 9.55
CA ASP A 102 0.95 -12.74 8.50
C ASP A 102 1.12 -11.24 8.26
N SER A 103 2.22 -10.65 8.74
CA SER A 103 2.55 -9.26 8.43
C SER A 103 3.16 -9.15 7.03
N VAL A 104 2.87 -8.05 6.37
CA VAL A 104 3.31 -7.78 4.99
C VAL A 104 4.41 -6.72 4.97
N GLY A 105 5.35 -6.87 4.04
CA GLY A 105 6.47 -5.97 3.87
C GLY A 105 6.86 -5.83 2.40
N CYS A 106 7.71 -4.84 2.13
CA CYS A 106 8.32 -4.60 0.84
C CYS A 106 9.84 -4.51 1.03
N ALA A 107 10.59 -5.19 0.17
CA ALA A 107 12.04 -5.09 0.13
C ALA A 107 12.54 -5.47 -1.25
N GLU A 108 13.63 -4.83 -1.71
CA GLU A 108 14.33 -5.19 -2.94
C GLU A 108 14.65 -6.70 -2.97
N GLN A 109 15.11 -7.24 -1.83
CA GLN A 109 15.39 -8.66 -1.67
C GLN A 109 14.83 -9.17 -0.34
N PRO A 110 13.65 -9.82 -0.33
CA PRO A 110 13.06 -10.36 0.90
C PRO A 110 13.82 -11.60 1.37
N GLU A 111 14.90 -11.42 2.12
CA GLU A 111 15.70 -12.53 2.64
C GLU A 111 15.11 -13.15 3.90
N GLY A 112 15.08 -14.48 3.99
CA GLY A 112 14.68 -15.20 5.21
C GLY A 112 13.72 -16.35 4.93
N ILE A 113 13.91 -17.47 5.63
CA ILE A 113 13.18 -18.74 5.43
C ILE A 113 11.67 -18.58 5.70
N SER A 114 11.31 -17.63 6.56
CA SER A 114 9.92 -17.34 6.93
C SER A 114 9.24 -16.33 6.00
N ARG A 115 9.92 -15.82 4.97
CA ARG A 115 9.35 -14.83 4.04
C ARG A 115 8.86 -15.53 2.79
N THR A 116 7.65 -15.18 2.37
CA THR A 116 7.05 -15.68 1.13
C THR A 116 6.77 -14.50 0.22
N ILE A 117 7.33 -14.56 -0.98
CA ILE A 117 7.15 -13.57 -2.04
C ILE A 117 5.71 -13.60 -2.54
N LEU A 118 5.14 -12.42 -2.75
CA LEU A 118 3.82 -12.23 -3.33
C LEU A 118 3.98 -11.75 -4.77
N ASN A 119 3.07 -12.16 -5.65
CA ASN A 119 3.02 -11.60 -7.00
C ASN A 119 2.26 -10.27 -6.99
N PRO A 120 2.71 -9.26 -7.76
CA PRO A 120 1.95 -8.03 -7.90
C PRO A 120 0.62 -8.31 -8.59
N ILE A 121 -0.40 -7.55 -8.24
CA ILE A 121 -1.73 -7.60 -8.84
C ILE A 121 -2.00 -6.34 -9.65
N ALA A 122 -2.88 -6.46 -10.64
CA ALA A 122 -3.27 -5.33 -11.46
C ALA A 122 -4.00 -4.27 -10.62
N GLN A 123 -3.60 -3.01 -10.79
CA GLN A 123 -4.35 -1.88 -10.26
C GLN A 123 -5.54 -1.58 -11.17
N SER A 124 -6.66 -1.18 -10.55
CA SER A 124 -7.80 -0.64 -11.28
C SER A 124 -7.36 0.69 -11.88
N THR A 125 -7.35 0.77 -13.21
CA THR A 125 -7.16 2.06 -13.87
C THR A 125 -8.44 2.88 -13.67
N PRO A 126 -8.33 4.14 -13.21
CA PRO A 126 -9.41 5.08 -13.38
C PRO A 126 -9.76 5.10 -14.86
N LEU A 127 -11.02 4.88 -15.20
CA LEU A 127 -11.50 4.87 -16.59
C LEU A 127 -11.02 6.13 -17.31
N GLY A 128 -9.98 5.97 -18.15
CA GLY A 128 -9.35 7.08 -18.83
C GLY A 128 -7.97 6.77 -19.40
N ILE A 129 -7.82 5.64 -20.09
CA ILE A 129 -7.00 5.42 -21.30
C ILE A 129 -6.84 3.90 -21.44
N SER A 130 -7.54 3.34 -22.42
CA SER A 130 -7.18 2.06 -23.02
C SER A 130 -5.71 2.11 -23.45
N CYS A 131 -4.84 1.33 -22.82
CA CYS A 131 -3.70 0.79 -23.55
C CYS A 131 -4.23 -0.32 -24.46
N LEU A 132 -4.82 0.07 -25.59
CA LEU A 132 -5.11 -0.84 -26.70
C LEU A 132 -3.85 -0.91 -27.57
N GLY A 133 -3.35 -2.15 -27.68
CA GLY A 133 -2.70 -2.81 -28.83
C GLY A 133 -1.98 -1.96 -29.87
#